data_AF-A0A3R7EYX1-F1
#
_entry.id   AF-A0A3R7EYX1-F1
#
_cell.length_a   1.000
_cell.length_b   1.000
_cell.length_c   1.000
_cell.angle_alpha   90.00
_cell.angle_beta   90.00
_cell.angle_gamma   90.00
#
_symmetry.space_group_name_H-M   'P 1'
#
loop_
_entity.id
_entity.type
_entity.pdbx_description
1 polymer ?
#
loop_
_entity_poly.entity_id
_entity_poly.type
_entity_poly.pdbx_seq_one_letter_code
_entity_poly.pdbx_strand_id
1 'polypeptide(L)'
;MAVTLRGYGTGISELGDGLLWGEAKTLLEEAATDGGTALGAELAGWAYPASMVQLITLSAQIGDSKVFRKVAPWALDNPQRRKQNQATPDEIAAARAELEAEFVFT
;
A
#
# COMPACT_ATOMS: atom_id res chain seq x y z
N MET A 1 15.84 33.36 1.59
CA MET A 1 14.66 34.18 1.93
C MET A 1 13.54 33.20 2.29
N ALA A 2 13.16 33.10 3.57
CA ALA A 2 12.20 32.10 4.03
C ALA A 2 10.79 32.50 3.60
N VAL A 3 10.20 31.75 2.67
CA VAL A 3 8.80 31.93 2.27
C VAL A 3 7.92 31.41 3.41
N THR A 4 7.02 32.26 3.92
CA THR A 4 6.05 31.86 4.95
C THR A 4 4.85 31.19 4.29
N LEU A 5 4.14 30.30 5.01
CA LEU A 5 2.96 29.57 4.55
C LEU A 5 1.88 30.44 3.87
N ARG A 6 1.77 31.72 4.28
CA ARG A 6 0.88 32.71 3.64
C ARG A 6 1.14 32.88 2.14
N GLY A 7 2.37 32.65 1.69
CA GLY A 7 2.72 32.69 0.26
C GLY A 7 2.11 31.55 -0.56
N TYR A 8 1.71 30.46 0.08
CA TYR A 8 1.06 29.29 -0.53
C TYR A 8 -0.41 29.12 -0.09
N GLY A 9 -0.98 30.14 0.55
CA GLY A 9 -2.40 30.17 0.90
C GLY A 9 -2.79 29.34 2.12
N THR A 10 -1.83 28.82 2.91
CA THR A 10 -2.12 28.03 4.11
C THR A 10 -1.64 28.72 5.39
N GLY A 11 -2.28 28.40 6.52
CA GLY A 11 -1.95 28.96 7.84
C GLY A 11 -1.53 27.88 8.83
N ILE A 12 -0.73 28.24 9.85
CA ILE A 12 -0.40 27.30 10.96
C ILE A 12 -1.68 26.78 11.63
N SER A 13 -2.72 27.61 11.71
CA SER A 13 -4.04 27.22 12.24
C SER A 13 -4.73 26.10 11.44
N GLU A 14 -4.33 25.86 10.18
CA GLU A 14 -4.90 24.80 9.34
C GLU A 14 -4.21 23.45 9.54
N LEU A 15 -3.02 23.44 10.15
CA LEU A 15 -2.27 22.22 10.50
C LEU A 15 -2.77 21.57 11.80
N GLY A 16 -3.64 22.26 12.56
CA GLY A 16 -4.16 21.83 13.86
C GLY A 16 -3.15 21.98 15.01
N ASP A 17 -3.62 21.82 16.26
CA ASP A 17 -2.78 21.97 17.47
C ASP A 17 -1.77 20.83 17.69
N GLY A 18 -1.72 19.86 16.78
CA GLY A 18 -0.95 18.61 16.94
C GLY A 18 0.45 18.61 16.36
N LEU A 19 0.85 19.61 15.57
CA LEU A 19 2.16 19.63 14.89
C LEU A 19 2.80 21.02 14.87
N LEU A 20 4.08 21.09 15.26
CA LEU A 20 4.88 22.29 15.07
C LEU A 20 5.25 22.45 13.59
N TRP A 21 5.39 23.69 13.11
CA TRP A 21 5.77 23.97 11.72
C TRP A 21 7.05 23.25 11.28
N GLY A 22 8.06 23.21 12.15
CA GLY A 22 9.32 22.52 11.87
C GLY A 22 9.11 21.04 11.61
N GLU A 23 8.21 20.40 12.35
CA GLU A 23 7.86 18.99 12.18
C GLU A 23 7.06 18.79 10.88
N ALA A 24 6.07 19.64 10.62
CA ALA A 24 5.28 19.58 9.38
C ALA A 24 6.15 19.73 8.12
N LYS A 25 7.09 20.69 8.14
CA LYS A 25 8.06 20.88 7.06
C LYS A 25 8.95 19.65 6.89
N THR A 26 9.45 19.10 7.99
CA THR A 26 10.33 17.92 7.97
C THR A 26 9.59 16.71 7.39
N LEU A 27 8.33 16.48 7.80
CA LEU A 27 7.50 15.40 7.26
C LEU A 27 7.18 15.57 5.78
N LEU A 28 6.91 16.80 5.32
CA LEU A 28 6.71 17.08 3.91
C LEU A 28 7.98 16.84 3.09
N GLU A 29 9.14 17.26 3.60
CA GLU A 29 10.43 17.02 2.94
C GLU A 29 10.75 15.52 2.88
N GLU A 30 10.49 14.78 3.95
CA GLU A 30 10.68 13.32 3.99
C GLU A 30 9.71 12.61 3.02
N ALA A 31 8.41 12.93 3.08
CA ALA A 31 7.41 12.38 2.18
C ALA A 31 7.69 12.72 0.71
N ALA A 32 8.19 13.92 0.40
CA ALA A 32 8.57 14.31 -0.95
C ALA A 32 9.73 13.46 -1.50
N THR A 33 10.65 13.02 -0.63
CA THR A 33 11.76 12.14 -1.02
C THR A 33 11.40 10.66 -1.06
N ASP A 34 10.36 10.26 -0.32
CA ASP A 34 9.87 8.88 -0.31
C ASP A 34 8.81 8.66 -1.41
N GLY A 35 9.23 8.01 -2.50
CA GLY A 35 8.34 7.59 -3.58
C GLY A 35 7.22 6.65 -3.12
N GLY A 36 7.33 6.02 -1.94
CA GLY A 36 6.28 5.18 -1.33
C GLY A 36 5.11 5.98 -0.71
N THR A 37 5.17 7.31 -0.73
CA THR A 37 4.05 8.18 -0.32
C THR A 37 3.31 8.75 -1.53
N ALA A 38 2.07 9.18 -1.34
CA ALA A 38 1.31 9.84 -2.41
C ALA A 38 2.02 11.10 -2.95
N LEU A 39 2.60 11.91 -2.06
CA LEU A 39 3.33 13.13 -2.41
C LEU A 39 4.61 12.81 -3.19
N GLY A 40 5.44 11.90 -2.67
CA GLY A 40 6.69 11.52 -3.34
C GLY A 40 6.44 10.82 -4.68
N ALA A 41 5.37 10.03 -4.80
CA ALA A 41 4.99 9.42 -6.07
C ALA A 41 4.55 10.44 -7.13
N GLU A 42 3.74 11.43 -6.74
CA GLU A 42 3.34 12.54 -7.61
C GLU A 42 4.57 13.31 -8.11
N LEU A 43 5.52 13.63 -7.21
CA LEU A 43 6.77 14.31 -7.56
C LEU A 43 7.68 13.45 -8.45
N ALA A 44 7.69 12.13 -8.26
CA ALA A 44 8.41 11.18 -9.09
C ALA A 44 7.69 10.84 -10.41
N GLY A 45 6.50 11.39 -10.65
CA GLY A 45 5.76 11.24 -11.90
C GLY A 45 5.09 9.88 -12.09
N TRP A 46 4.73 9.18 -11.01
CA TRP A 46 3.99 7.91 -11.09
C TRP A 46 2.75 7.91 -10.19
N ALA A 47 1.76 7.09 -10.55
CA ALA A 47 0.48 7.05 -9.86
C ALA A 47 0.54 6.17 -8.60
N TYR A 48 0.19 6.73 -7.45
CA TYR A 48 0.10 6.02 -6.17
C TYR A 48 -1.35 5.68 -5.79
N PRO A 49 -1.64 4.48 -5.26
CA PRO A 49 -0.75 3.32 -5.24
C PRO A 49 -0.56 2.75 -6.65
N ALA A 50 0.49 1.94 -6.84
CA ALA A 50 0.76 1.29 -8.13
C ALA A 50 -0.45 0.44 -8.57
N SER A 51 -0.91 0.63 -9.80
CA SER A 51 -1.97 -0.21 -10.37
C SER A 51 -1.48 -1.63 -10.63
N MET A 52 -2.40 -2.60 -10.62
CA MET A 52 -2.06 -4.00 -10.92
C MET A 52 -1.39 -4.17 -12.29
N VAL A 53 -1.80 -3.39 -13.29
CA VAL A 53 -1.21 -3.41 -14.63
C VAL A 53 0.25 -2.97 -14.61
N GLN A 54 0.58 -1.91 -13.86
CA GLN A 54 1.96 -1.44 -13.69
C GLN A 54 2.82 -2.48 -12.96
N LEU A 55 2.27 -3.15 -11.95
CA LEU A 55 2.95 -4.21 -11.21
C LEU A 55 3.26 -5.44 -12.10
N ILE A 56 2.30 -5.85 -12.94
CA ILE A 56 2.50 -6.92 -13.92
C ILE A 56 3.54 -6.50 -14.95
N THR A 57 3.47 -5.28 -15.46
CA THR A 57 4.44 -4.73 -16.42
C THR A 57 5.85 -4.74 -15.84
N LEU A 58 6.02 -4.30 -14.58
CA LEU A 58 7.29 -4.35 -13.86
C LEU A 58 7.82 -5.80 -13.75
N SER A 59 6.94 -6.75 -13.43
CA SER A 59 7.31 -8.17 -13.35
C SER A 59 7.79 -8.74 -14.69
N ALA A 60 7.14 -8.34 -15.78
CA ALA A 60 7.51 -8.74 -17.13
C ALA A 60 8.83 -8.12 -17.59
N GLN A 61 9.09 -6.86 -17.23
CA GLN A 61 10.34 -6.16 -17.56
C GLN A 61 11.55 -6.75 -16.85
N ILE A 62 11.40 -7.19 -15.60
CA ILE A 62 12.49 -7.81 -14.84
C ILE A 62 12.83 -9.19 -15.39
N GLY A 63 11.84 -9.97 -15.84
CA GLY A 63 12.00 -11.28 -16.49
C GLY A 63 12.48 -12.41 -15.56
N ASP A 64 13.33 -12.12 -14.56
CA ASP A 64 13.75 -13.05 -13.52
C ASP A 64 12.86 -12.94 -12.27
N SER A 65 12.06 -13.98 -12.05
CA SER A 65 11.18 -14.13 -10.88
C SER A 65 11.88 -13.99 -9.53
N LYS A 66 13.17 -14.38 -9.41
CA LYS A 66 13.93 -14.25 -8.15
C LYS A 66 14.32 -12.82 -7.88
N VAL A 67 14.67 -12.06 -8.92
CA VAL A 67 14.99 -10.63 -8.82
C VAL A 67 13.72 -9.85 -8.51
N PHE A 68 12.61 -10.15 -9.20
CA PHE A 68 11.31 -9.52 -8.94
C PHE A 68 10.89 -9.68 -7.47
N ARG A 69 11.04 -10.88 -6.88
CA ARG A 69 10.73 -11.12 -5.46
C ARG A 69 11.58 -10.31 -4.47
N LYS A 70 12.78 -9.88 -4.87
CA LYS A 70 13.63 -9.03 -4.02
C LYS A 70 13.16 -7.57 -4.01
N VAL A 71 12.66 -7.07 -5.14
CA VAL A 71 12.17 -5.70 -5.28
C VAL A 71 10.68 -5.54 -4.96
N ALA A 72 9.91 -6.64 -4.98
CA ALA A 72 8.51 -6.68 -4.59
C ALA A 72 8.32 -7.54 -3.32
N PRO A 73 8.76 -7.07 -2.14
CA PRO A 73 8.66 -7.84 -0.89
C PRO A 73 7.20 -8.11 -0.45
N TRP A 74 6.25 -7.30 -0.91
CA TRP A 74 4.81 -7.52 -0.72
C TRP A 74 4.25 -8.64 -1.60
N ALA A 75 4.94 -9.01 -2.69
CA ALA A 75 4.56 -10.09 -3.59
C ALA A 75 5.00 -11.48 -3.08
N LEU A 76 5.55 -11.56 -1.86
CA LEU A 76 5.89 -12.83 -1.25
C LEU A 76 4.61 -13.57 -0.86
N ASP A 77 4.21 -14.46 -1.77
CA ASP A 77 3.47 -15.66 -1.43
C ASP A 77 4.37 -16.51 -0.52
N ASN A 78 4.38 -16.16 0.77
CA ASN A 78 5.22 -16.83 1.75
C ASN A 78 4.70 -18.26 1.91
N PRO A 79 5.46 -19.30 1.52
CA PRO A 79 5.02 -20.69 1.63
C PRO A 79 4.70 -21.08 3.09
N GLN A 80 5.26 -20.38 4.08
CA GLN A 80 4.90 -20.55 5.50
C GLN A 80 3.51 -19.98 5.82
N ARG A 81 3.09 -18.89 5.17
CA ARG A 81 1.75 -18.29 5.32
C ARG A 81 0.67 -19.18 4.68
N ARG A 82 0.98 -19.86 3.56
CA ARG A 82 0.11 -20.90 2.98
C ARG A 82 -0.07 -22.11 3.91
N LYS A 83 0.98 -22.51 4.63
CA LYS A 83 0.91 -23.60 5.63
C LYS A 83 0.19 -23.18 6.91
N GLN A 84 0.21 -21.90 7.26
CA GLN A 84 -0.49 -21.36 8.44
C GLN A 84 -1.97 -21.06 8.17
N ASN A 85 -2.37 -20.82 6.92
CA ASN A 85 -3.75 -20.50 6.52
C ASN A 85 -4.47 -21.65 5.79
N GLN A 86 -3.99 -22.90 5.90
CA GLN A 86 -4.78 -24.04 5.45
C GLN A 86 -5.89 -24.29 6.46
N ALA A 87 -7.13 -24.01 6.07
CA ALA A 87 -8.31 -24.35 6.87
C ALA A 87 -8.26 -25.84 7.26
N THR A 88 -8.54 -26.10 8.53
CA THR A 88 -8.59 -27.47 9.04
C THR A 88 -9.71 -28.26 8.33
N PRO A 89 -9.61 -29.60 8.26
CA PRO A 89 -10.66 -30.41 7.66
C PRO A 89 -12.06 -30.15 8.27
N ASP A 90 -12.10 -29.84 9.57
CA ASP A 90 -13.33 -29.53 10.31
C ASP A 90 -13.92 -28.17 9.91
N GLU A 91 -13.09 -27.14 9.76
CA GLU A 91 -13.53 -25.83 9.25
C GLU A 91 -14.08 -25.93 7.81
N ILE A 92 -13.43 -26.75 6.97
CA ILE A 92 -13.89 -26.99 5.60
C ILE A 92 -15.23 -27.73 5.59
N ALA A 93 -15.42 -28.71 6.49
CA ALA A 93 -16.68 -29.45 6.61
C ALA A 93 -17.83 -28.56 7.08
N ALA A 94 -17.58 -27.69 8.07
CA ALA A 94 -18.57 -26.73 8.57
C ALA A 94 -18.97 -25.73 7.48
N ALA A 95 -18.02 -25.12 6.78
CA ALA A 95 -18.30 -24.17 5.69
C ALA A 95 -19.06 -24.83 4.52
N ARG A 96 -18.79 -26.09 4.22
CA ARG A 96 -19.54 -26.85 3.20
C ARG A 96 -20.98 -27.12 3.63
N ALA A 97 -21.19 -27.49 4.90
CA ALA A 97 -22.54 -27.70 5.43
C ALA A 97 -23.35 -26.40 5.44
N GLU A 98 -22.72 -25.27 5.73
CA GLU A 98 -23.35 -23.94 5.67
C GLU A 98 -23.74 -23.55 4.24
N LEU A 99 -22.85 -23.75 3.27
CA LEU A 99 -23.16 -23.55 1.85
C LEU A 99 -24.31 -24.46 1.37
N GLU A 100 -24.31 -25.74 1.75
CA GLU A 100 -25.38 -26.67 1.40
C GLU A 100 -26.73 -26.30 2.05
N ALA A 101 -26.71 -25.73 3.25
CA ALA A 101 -27.91 -25.21 3.91
C ALA A 101 -28.43 -23.92 3.25
N GLU A 102 -27.55 -23.13 2.62
CA GLU A 102 -27.90 -21.91 1.88
C GLU A 102 -28.45 -22.20 0.47
N PHE A 103 -28.15 -23.37 -0.11
CA PHE A 103 -28.77 -23.87 -1.35
C PHE A 103 -30.22 -24.34 -1.13
N VAL A 104 -31.12 -23.40 -0.83
CA VAL A 104 -32.56 -23.62 -1.01
C VAL A 104 -32.88 -23.36 -2.48
N PHE A 105 -32.98 -24.43 -3.28
CA PHE A 105 -33.67 -24.35 -4.56
C PHE A 105 -35.17 -24.16 -4.27
N THR A 106 -35.66 -22.93 -4.35
CA THR A 106 -37.09 -22.62 -4.57
C THR A 106 -37.39 -22.50 -6.05
#